data_AF-A0AA41SEC8-F1
#
_entry.id   AF-A0AA41SEC8-F1
#
_cell.length_a   1.000
_cell.length_b   1.000
_cell.length_c   1.000
_cell.angle_alpha   90.00
_cell.angle_beta   90.00
_cell.angle_gamma   90.00
#
_symmetry.space_group_name_H-M   'P 1'
#
loop_
_entity.id
_entity.type
_entity.pdbx_description
1 polymer ?
#
loop_
_entity_poly.entity_id
_entity_poly.type
_entity_poly.pdbx_seq_one_letter_code
_entity_poly.pdbx_strand_id
1 'polypeptide(L)'
;MNKPLIIVRNKTDLQPLGGLSDEDMNLTVIGAGGEPSDDDNILLTMSTLTEEGVISVKNAACERLLIKGDCLNRLQVAVPKPRDQKERPACIPRQKKLKRDLEEQNGGAGDYSASLKKQYILAHEEWKEDNMPEILDGHNDFVDPDVLETLEELEREEGLRLEQEGDEEDVEMNGKELTPEEKNLLIQQPRSKKSTAKSRPTVPRNHDKNKKFTSQRMGRQISTLDIDPSKAFNRARSKSIERGRTRESSRGESDVDAMEMDDDRSGKKLRLRSQSRPSSRSSSRQRGEIVPGEGYRDAGTIPTLRPKHLFSGKREVEKTDRFFILFTLMIFLEPALKGLLRIGP
;
A
#
# COMPACT_ATOMS: atom_id res chain seq x y z
N MET A 1 -53.07 23.99 23.14
CA MET A 1 -52.05 24.66 22.31
C MET A 1 -51.72 25.96 23.02
N ASN A 2 -50.72 25.94 23.91
CA ASN A 2 -50.44 27.05 24.83
C ASN A 2 -49.19 27.77 24.29
N LYS A 3 -49.35 28.99 23.76
CA LYS A 3 -48.25 29.80 23.26
C LYS A 3 -47.72 30.65 24.42
N PRO A 4 -46.41 30.65 24.73
CA PRO A 4 -45.86 31.57 25.72
C PRO A 4 -46.00 33.02 25.20
N LEU A 5 -46.54 33.91 26.02
CA LEU A 5 -46.71 35.32 25.71
C LEU A 5 -45.75 36.17 26.56
N ILE A 6 -45.23 37.23 25.96
CA ILE A 6 -44.44 38.26 26.65
C ILE A 6 -44.99 39.61 26.19
N ILE A 7 -45.25 40.49 27.14
CA ILE A 7 -45.72 41.84 26.89
C ILE A 7 -44.52 42.77 26.98
N VAL A 8 -44.26 43.47 25.88
CA VAL A 8 -43.09 44.33 25.76
C VAL A 8 -43.53 45.77 25.57
N ARG A 9 -43.10 46.63 26.49
CA ARG A 9 -43.34 48.06 26.43
C ARG A 9 -42.20 48.73 25.67
N ASN A 10 -42.51 49.25 24.48
CA ASN A 10 -41.55 49.96 23.64
C ASN A 10 -41.54 51.47 23.94
N LYS A 11 -40.45 52.15 23.58
CA LYS A 11 -40.22 53.60 23.69
C LYS A 11 -40.03 54.13 25.12
N THR A 12 -39.29 53.41 25.96
CA THR A 12 -38.92 53.89 27.31
C THR A 12 -37.99 55.09 27.33
N ASP A 13 -37.37 55.42 26.20
CA ASP A 13 -36.56 56.62 25.99
C ASP A 13 -37.38 57.92 26.11
N LEU A 14 -38.66 57.89 25.76
CA LEU A 14 -39.56 59.05 25.88
C LEU A 14 -40.19 59.16 27.27
N GLN A 15 -40.55 58.03 27.87
CA GLN A 15 -41.11 57.99 29.22
C GLN A 15 -40.67 56.70 29.94
N PRO A 16 -39.83 56.80 30.99
CA PRO A 16 -39.41 55.65 31.77
C PRO A 16 -40.55 55.15 32.67
N LEU A 17 -40.47 53.88 33.10
CA LEU A 17 -41.49 53.26 33.96
C LEU A 17 -41.74 54.03 35.27
N GLY A 18 -40.71 54.62 35.86
CA GLY A 18 -40.84 55.42 37.09
C GLY A 18 -41.48 56.79 36.90
N GLY A 19 -41.78 57.20 35.65
CA GLY A 19 -42.41 58.49 35.33
C GLY A 19 -43.91 58.38 34.99
N LEU A 20 -44.56 57.27 35.34
CA LEU A 20 -45.98 57.03 35.10
C LEU A 20 -46.82 57.36 36.33
N SER A 21 -48.11 57.65 36.11
CA SER A 21 -49.06 57.80 37.21
C SER A 21 -49.29 56.45 37.92
N ASP A 22 -49.61 56.47 39.20
CA ASP A 22 -49.85 55.24 39.98
C ASP A 22 -51.03 54.43 39.41
N GLU A 23 -52.01 55.09 38.78
CA GLU A 23 -53.14 54.45 38.10
C GLU A 23 -52.68 53.70 36.83
N ASP A 24 -51.82 54.32 36.01
CA ASP A 24 -51.30 53.71 34.78
C ASP A 24 -50.28 52.60 35.08
N MET A 25 -49.52 52.72 36.17
CA MET A 25 -48.66 51.64 36.66
C MET A 25 -49.50 50.44 37.06
N ASN A 26 -50.59 50.64 37.81
CA ASN A 26 -51.50 49.57 38.19
C ASN A 26 -52.17 48.92 36.97
N LEU A 27 -52.60 49.69 35.97
CA LEU A 27 -53.16 49.14 34.72
C LEU A 27 -52.13 48.37 33.91
N THR A 28 -50.86 48.79 33.90
CA THR A 28 -49.79 48.07 33.20
C THR A 28 -49.51 46.73 33.87
N VAL A 29 -49.56 46.67 35.21
CA VAL A 29 -49.41 45.43 35.99
C VAL A 29 -50.61 44.50 35.80
N ILE A 30 -51.83 45.03 35.80
CA ILE A 30 -53.07 44.26 35.59
C ILE A 30 -53.15 43.73 34.14
N GLY A 31 -52.83 44.57 33.15
CA GLY A 31 -52.79 44.20 31.73
C GLY A 31 -51.69 43.21 31.38
N ALA A 32 -50.63 43.14 32.20
CA ALA A 32 -49.59 42.13 32.13
C ALA A 32 -50.01 40.77 32.74
N GLY A 33 -51.22 40.65 33.30
CA GLY A 33 -51.83 39.37 33.66
C GLY A 33 -51.24 38.68 34.90
N GLY A 34 -50.76 39.42 35.90
CA GLY A 34 -50.27 38.84 37.16
C GLY A 34 -51.16 39.13 38.36
N GLU A 35 -51.70 38.09 39.00
CA GLU A 35 -51.66 38.04 40.47
C GLU A 35 -50.18 38.02 40.91
N PRO A 36 -49.82 38.55 42.09
CA PRO A 36 -48.44 38.79 42.51
C PRO A 36 -47.68 37.52 42.94
N SER A 37 -47.92 36.38 42.27
CA SER A 37 -47.29 35.11 42.60
C SER A 37 -46.80 34.41 41.34
N ASP A 38 -45.48 34.52 41.15
CA ASP A 38 -44.56 33.56 40.54
C ASP A 38 -44.19 33.64 39.03
N ASP A 39 -44.68 34.61 38.25
CA ASP A 39 -44.20 34.79 36.85
C ASP A 39 -43.54 36.17 36.60
N ASP A 40 -42.39 36.40 37.23
CA ASP A 40 -41.58 37.65 37.22
C ASP A 40 -41.14 38.20 35.83
N ASN A 41 -41.61 37.67 34.70
CA ASN A 41 -41.06 37.98 33.36
C ASN A 41 -42.11 38.30 32.28
N ILE A 42 -43.35 38.68 32.62
CA ILE A 42 -44.37 38.98 31.60
C ILE A 42 -44.23 40.40 31.05
N LEU A 43 -43.78 41.38 31.84
CA LEU A 43 -43.63 42.78 31.42
C LEU A 43 -42.15 43.16 31.30
N LEU A 44 -41.68 43.35 30.06
CA LEU A 44 -40.33 43.83 29.78
C LEU A 44 -40.38 45.18 29.07
N THR A 45 -39.41 46.04 29.35
CA THR A 45 -39.22 47.30 28.64
C THR A 45 -38.12 47.21 27.61
N MET A 46 -38.34 47.81 26.46
CA MET A 46 -37.31 48.01 25.45
C MET A 46 -37.39 49.42 24.86
N SER A 47 -36.25 49.94 24.42
CA SER A 47 -36.21 51.07 23.49
C SER A 47 -35.44 50.64 22.25
N THR A 48 -36.04 50.87 21.08
CA THR A 48 -35.38 50.64 19.78
C THR A 48 -34.46 51.79 19.39
N LEU A 49 -34.50 52.92 20.11
CA LEU A 49 -33.66 54.09 19.83
C LEU A 49 -32.34 54.03 20.61
N THR A 50 -32.39 53.67 21.89
CA THR A 50 -31.19 53.54 22.74
C THR A 50 -30.62 52.11 22.74
N GLU A 51 -31.27 51.17 22.05
CA GLU A 51 -30.97 49.74 22.03
C GLU A 51 -31.04 49.05 23.42
N GLU A 52 -31.53 49.76 24.43
CA GLU A 52 -31.69 49.25 25.79
C GLU A 52 -32.85 48.25 25.86
N GLY A 53 -32.60 47.10 26.50
CA GLY A 53 -33.63 46.08 26.71
C GLY A 53 -33.98 45.20 25.49
N VAL A 54 -33.40 45.47 24.32
CA VAL A 54 -33.65 44.65 23.11
C VAL A 54 -33.12 43.21 23.28
N ILE A 55 -31.92 43.07 23.84
CA ILE A 55 -31.27 41.76 24.05
C ILE A 55 -31.95 40.98 25.19
N SER A 56 -32.41 41.65 26.24
CA SER A 56 -33.07 40.99 27.38
C SER A 56 -34.43 40.42 26.97
N VAL A 57 -35.24 41.18 26.22
CA VAL A 57 -36.52 40.70 25.65
C VAL A 57 -36.30 39.48 24.76
N LYS A 58 -35.27 39.53 23.88
CA LYS A 58 -34.91 38.41 23.02
C LYS A 58 -34.56 37.17 23.83
N ASN A 59 -33.71 37.29 24.85
CA ASN A 59 -33.27 36.16 25.66
C ASN A 59 -34.44 35.56 26.45
N ALA A 60 -35.28 36.40 27.08
CA ALA A 60 -36.46 35.95 27.82
C ALA A 60 -37.48 35.23 26.91
N ALA A 61 -37.68 35.73 25.69
CA ALA A 61 -38.52 35.08 24.68
C ALA A 61 -37.96 33.72 24.25
N CYS A 62 -36.65 33.63 23.98
CA CYS A 62 -36.00 32.39 23.62
C CYS A 62 -36.03 31.37 24.76
N GLU A 63 -35.77 31.76 25.99
CA GLU A 63 -35.79 30.88 27.17
C GLU A 63 -37.19 30.32 27.45
N ARG A 64 -38.23 31.15 27.35
CA ARG A 64 -39.63 30.68 27.49
C ARG A 64 -40.06 29.76 26.35
N LEU A 65 -39.47 29.91 25.16
CA LEU A 65 -39.75 29.06 24.01
C LEU A 65 -38.91 27.75 24.02
N LEU A 66 -37.80 27.69 24.75
CA LEU A 66 -36.87 26.56 24.71
C LEU A 66 -37.49 25.30 25.32
N ILE A 67 -38.12 24.50 24.47
CA ILE A 67 -38.59 23.14 24.79
C ILE A 67 -37.38 22.20 24.68
N LYS A 68 -37.04 21.55 25.79
CA LYS A 68 -35.97 20.54 25.83
C LYS A 68 -36.44 19.31 25.04
N GLY A 69 -35.79 19.05 23.89
CA GLY A 69 -36.03 17.85 23.09
C GLY A 69 -35.26 16.63 23.60
N ASP A 70 -35.64 15.45 23.11
CA ASP A 70 -35.03 14.17 23.44
C ASP A 70 -33.64 14.00 22.78
N CYS A 71 -32.63 14.62 23.37
CA CYS A 71 -31.23 14.45 22.95
C CYS A 71 -30.30 14.11 24.13
N LEU A 72 -30.82 13.32 25.08
CA LEU A 72 -30.16 12.92 26.34
C LEU A 72 -28.70 12.46 26.15
N ASN A 73 -28.42 11.69 25.10
CA ASN A 73 -27.07 11.18 24.82
C ASN A 73 -26.05 12.27 24.45
N ARG A 74 -26.49 13.42 23.92
CA ARG A 74 -25.63 14.57 23.60
C ARG A 74 -25.49 15.54 24.77
N LEU A 75 -26.45 15.56 25.69
CA LEU A 75 -26.40 16.35 26.92
C LEU A 75 -25.53 15.69 28.00
N GLN A 76 -25.41 14.36 28.00
CA GLN A 76 -24.63 13.66 29.01
C GLN A 76 -23.13 13.89 28.82
N VAL A 77 -22.54 14.76 29.65
CA VAL A 77 -21.10 14.94 29.74
C VAL A 77 -20.52 13.84 30.63
N ALA A 78 -19.59 13.05 30.09
CA ALA A 78 -18.91 12.01 30.86
C ALA A 78 -17.88 12.64 31.82
N VAL A 79 -18.06 12.43 33.12
CA VAL A 79 -17.11 12.88 34.14
C VAL A 79 -16.07 11.77 34.36
N PRO A 80 -14.77 12.03 34.15
CA PRO A 80 -13.72 11.02 34.30
C PRO A 80 -13.60 10.59 35.77
N LYS A 81 -13.64 9.28 36.02
CA LYS A 81 -13.36 8.71 37.35
C LYS A 81 -11.85 8.72 37.60
N PRO A 82 -11.37 9.15 38.78
CA PRO A 82 -9.94 9.14 39.09
C PRO A 82 -9.46 7.69 39.16
N ARG A 83 -8.54 7.33 38.25
CA ARG A 83 -7.96 5.98 38.14
C ARG A 83 -6.50 5.93 38.56
N ASP A 84 -5.74 6.97 38.24
CA ASP A 84 -4.29 7.06 38.46
C ASP A 84 -3.94 8.28 39.32
N GLN A 85 -2.88 8.21 40.13
CA GLN A 85 -2.32 9.36 40.88
C GLN A 85 -1.38 10.24 40.03
N LYS A 86 -1.50 10.20 38.69
CA LYS A 86 -0.65 10.99 37.78
C LYS A 86 -1.41 12.20 37.26
N GLU A 87 -0.90 13.39 37.54
CA GLU A 87 -1.44 14.63 36.99
C GLU A 87 -1.17 14.73 35.48
N ARG A 88 -2.19 15.09 34.71
CA ARG A 88 -2.11 15.30 33.26
C ARG A 88 -2.48 16.75 32.96
N PRO A 89 -1.57 17.71 33.22
CA PRO A 89 -1.85 19.13 33.00
C PRO A 89 -2.02 19.43 31.51
N ALA A 90 -2.81 20.46 31.20
CA ALA A 90 -2.96 20.94 29.83
C ALA A 90 -1.68 21.65 29.38
N CYS A 91 -0.98 21.10 28.37
CA CYS A 91 0.21 21.72 27.79
C CYS A 91 -0.19 22.66 26.65
N ILE A 92 -0.63 23.88 26.98
CA ILE A 92 -1.01 24.91 26.00
C ILE A 92 0.19 25.85 25.77
N PRO A 93 0.78 25.88 24.56
CA PRO A 93 1.87 26.81 24.27
C PRO A 93 1.36 28.25 24.18
N ARG A 94 2.24 29.21 24.51
CA ARG A 94 1.93 30.65 24.39
C ARG A 94 1.76 31.06 22.93
N GLN A 95 0.84 31.99 22.67
CA GLN A 95 0.61 32.51 21.33
C GLN A 95 1.83 33.28 20.81
N LYS A 96 2.17 33.07 19.54
CA LYS A 96 3.29 33.71 18.83
C LYS A 96 2.75 34.65 17.77
N LYS A 97 3.58 35.61 17.35
CA LYS A 97 3.30 36.48 16.20
C LYS A 97 3.00 35.65 14.96
N LEU A 98 2.01 36.08 14.18
CA LEU A 98 1.58 35.37 12.99
C LEU A 98 2.53 35.65 11.83
N LYS A 99 2.80 34.64 11.00
CA LYS A 99 3.59 34.82 9.77
C LYS A 99 2.92 35.76 8.77
N ARG A 100 1.58 35.86 8.85
CA ARG A 100 0.78 36.77 8.02
C ARG A 100 1.19 38.23 8.19
N ASP A 101 1.47 38.66 9.42
CA ASP A 101 1.89 40.04 9.72
C ASP A 101 3.29 40.33 9.15
N LEU A 102 4.15 39.31 9.07
CA LEU A 102 5.50 39.42 8.48
C LEU A 102 5.47 39.47 6.95
N GLU A 103 4.54 38.73 6.35
CA GLU A 103 4.31 38.76 4.90
C GLU A 103 3.83 40.14 4.46
N GLU A 104 2.86 40.74 5.17
CA GLU A 104 2.35 42.08 4.88
C GLU A 104 3.43 43.17 5.00
N GLN A 105 4.35 43.02 5.96
CA GLN A 105 5.50 43.92 6.12
C GLN A 105 6.54 43.80 4.99
N ASN A 106 6.69 42.61 4.42
CA ASN A 106 7.77 42.29 3.49
C ASN A 106 7.35 42.27 2.02
N GLY A 107 6.24 42.93 1.67
CA GLY A 107 5.78 43.08 0.29
C GLY A 107 4.43 42.42 -0.04
N GLY A 108 3.78 41.79 0.96
CA GLY A 108 2.45 41.21 0.79
C GLY A 108 2.45 39.92 -0.03
N ALA A 109 1.24 39.45 -0.33
CA ALA A 109 1.03 38.18 -1.02
C ALA A 109 1.48 38.24 -2.49
N GLY A 110 2.50 37.46 -2.83
CA GLY A 110 3.03 37.34 -4.19
C GLY A 110 4.51 37.74 -4.31
N ASP A 111 4.94 38.76 -3.57
CA ASP A 111 6.33 39.24 -3.58
C ASP A 111 7.17 38.60 -2.46
N TYR A 112 6.54 38.25 -1.33
CA TYR A 112 7.23 37.60 -0.22
C TYR A 112 7.47 36.10 -0.48
N SER A 113 8.74 35.71 -0.63
CA SER A 113 9.16 34.30 -0.63
C SER A 113 9.52 33.83 0.79
N ALA A 114 8.66 32.99 1.36
CA ALA A 114 8.86 32.43 2.68
C ALA A 114 9.94 31.33 2.68
N SER A 115 11.15 31.65 3.13
CA SER A 115 12.23 30.64 3.25
C SER A 115 11.92 29.63 4.36
N LEU A 116 11.77 28.35 4.01
CA LEU A 116 11.53 27.26 4.98
C LEU A 116 12.71 27.06 5.93
N LYS A 117 13.93 27.24 5.42
CA LYS A 117 15.19 27.07 6.18
C LYS A 117 15.26 28.00 7.40
N LYS A 118 14.62 29.18 7.38
CA LYS A 118 14.60 30.17 8.49
C LYS A 118 14.04 29.63 9.81
N GLN A 119 13.32 28.52 9.79
CA GLN A 119 12.73 27.94 11.01
C GLN A 119 13.57 26.83 11.64
N TYR A 120 14.67 26.42 11.01
CA TYR A 120 15.51 25.33 11.52
C TYR A 120 16.23 25.76 12.79
N ILE A 121 16.29 24.82 13.74
CA ILE A 121 17.03 24.92 14.98
C ILE A 121 18.29 24.08 14.75
N LEU A 122 19.40 24.74 14.47
CA LEU A 122 20.71 24.14 14.24
C LEU A 122 21.66 24.59 15.34
N ALA A 123 22.79 23.89 15.51
CA ALA A 123 23.83 24.29 16.46
C ALA A 123 24.46 25.64 16.09
N HIS A 124 24.64 25.89 14.79
CA HIS A 124 25.13 27.15 14.24
C HIS A 124 24.09 27.73 13.29
N GLU A 125 23.79 29.02 13.43
CA GLU A 125 22.81 29.71 12.57
C GLU A 125 23.36 30.04 11.18
N GLU A 126 24.69 30.06 11.03
CA GLU A 126 25.39 30.39 9.78
C GLU A 126 25.09 29.37 8.68
N TRP A 127 25.10 28.07 9.02
CA TRP A 127 24.90 26.99 8.05
C TRP A 127 23.44 26.72 7.71
N LYS A 128 22.54 27.58 8.19
CA LYS A 128 21.10 27.45 7.95
C LYS A 128 20.73 27.63 6.49
N GLU A 129 21.51 28.40 5.75
CA GLU A 129 21.29 28.63 4.32
C GLU A 129 22.05 27.66 3.42
N ASP A 130 22.99 26.88 3.97
CA ASP A 130 23.81 25.95 3.22
C ASP A 130 22.98 24.86 2.51
N ASN A 131 23.49 24.39 1.37
CA ASN A 131 22.86 23.36 0.55
C ASN A 131 23.55 22.03 0.79
N MET A 132 22.80 21.05 1.30
CA MET A 132 23.29 19.69 1.49
C MET A 132 23.30 18.96 0.14
N PRO A 133 24.43 18.34 -0.27
CA PRO A 133 24.45 17.51 -1.46
C PRO A 133 23.63 16.22 -1.21
N GLU A 134 22.63 15.97 -2.07
CA GLU A 134 21.74 14.80 -1.95
C GLU A 134 22.20 13.60 -2.77
N ILE A 135 23.05 13.80 -3.77
CA ILE A 135 23.46 12.71 -4.67
C ILE A 135 24.95 12.85 -4.93
N LEU A 136 25.68 11.78 -4.63
CA LEU A 136 27.07 11.61 -5.00
C LEU A 136 27.21 10.28 -5.74
N ASP A 137 27.61 10.34 -7.01
CA ASP A 137 27.83 9.17 -7.89
C ASP A 137 26.69 8.12 -7.91
N GLY A 138 25.45 8.59 -7.77
CA GLY A 138 24.26 7.74 -7.79
C GLY A 138 23.87 7.15 -6.43
N HIS A 139 24.56 7.51 -5.36
CA HIS A 139 24.30 7.08 -3.98
C HIS A 139 23.94 8.27 -3.07
N ASN A 140 23.18 8.01 -2.01
CA ASN A 140 22.71 9.02 -1.02
C ASN A 140 22.76 8.50 0.45
N ASP A 141 23.20 7.26 0.69
CA ASP A 141 22.86 6.56 1.94
C ASP A 141 23.90 6.73 3.08
N PHE A 142 24.78 7.73 3.02
CA PHE A 142 25.99 7.80 3.89
C PHE A 142 25.96 8.87 4.99
N VAL A 143 24.83 9.06 5.68
CA VAL A 143 24.70 10.05 6.77
C VAL A 143 24.36 9.36 8.09
N ASP A 144 25.40 8.93 8.81
CA ASP A 144 25.30 8.37 10.16
C ASP A 144 26.20 9.13 11.15
N PRO A 145 25.87 9.15 12.46
CA PRO A 145 26.74 9.78 13.47
C PRO A 145 28.11 9.09 13.58
N ASP A 146 28.17 7.79 13.26
CA ASP A 146 29.33 6.91 13.52
C ASP A 146 30.10 6.52 12.24
N VAL A 147 29.89 7.24 11.11
CA VAL A 147 30.54 6.94 9.81
C VAL A 147 32.07 6.91 9.91
N LEU A 148 32.65 7.78 10.74
CA LEU A 148 34.11 7.87 10.86
C LEU A 148 34.70 6.66 11.59
N GLU A 149 34.02 6.14 12.61
CA GLU A 149 34.46 4.95 13.34
C GLU A 149 34.35 3.70 12.46
N THR A 150 33.23 3.56 11.75
CA THR A 150 33.04 2.47 10.78
C THR A 150 34.03 2.53 9.62
N LEU A 151 34.42 3.73 9.19
CA LEU A 151 35.45 3.90 8.16
C LEU A 151 36.85 3.50 8.67
N GLU A 152 37.21 3.85 9.91
CA GLU A 152 38.48 3.43 10.51
C GLU A 152 38.56 1.90 10.68
N GLU A 153 37.44 1.26 11.02
CA GLU A 153 37.34 -0.20 11.08
C GLU A 153 37.55 -0.86 9.72
N LEU A 154 36.91 -0.31 8.67
CA LEU A 154 37.06 -0.80 7.31
C LEU A 154 38.49 -0.61 6.79
N GLU A 155 39.12 0.54 7.03
CA GLU A 155 40.52 0.79 6.63
C GLU A 155 41.48 -0.19 7.33
N ARG A 156 41.21 -0.54 8.59
CA ARG A 156 42.00 -1.54 9.33
C ARG A 156 41.81 -2.95 8.75
N GLU A 157 40.59 -3.33 8.39
CA GLU A 157 40.31 -4.62 7.75
C GLU A 157 40.94 -4.70 6.35
N GLU A 158 40.82 -3.63 5.54
CA GLU A 158 41.45 -3.56 4.22
C GLU A 158 42.98 -3.58 4.32
N GLY A 159 43.58 -2.93 5.33
CA GLY A 159 45.03 -2.99 5.57
C GLY A 159 45.51 -4.41 5.86
N LEU A 160 44.82 -5.15 6.74
CA LEU A 160 45.13 -6.56 7.02
C LEU A 160 44.96 -7.44 5.78
N ARG A 161 43.93 -7.17 4.97
CA ARG A 161 43.70 -7.89 3.72
C ARG A 161 44.79 -7.60 2.70
N LEU A 162 45.26 -6.36 2.59
CA LEU A 162 46.33 -5.96 1.67
C LEU A 162 47.68 -6.58 2.08
N GLU A 163 47.98 -6.69 3.37
CA GLU A 163 49.17 -7.41 3.84
C GLU A 163 49.11 -8.90 3.45
N GLN A 164 47.95 -9.52 3.61
CA GLN A 164 47.75 -10.92 3.23
C GLN A 164 47.79 -11.14 1.71
N GLU A 165 47.23 -10.21 0.92
CA GLU A 165 47.23 -10.28 -0.55
C GLU A 165 48.60 -9.89 -1.14
N GLY A 166 49.34 -8.98 -0.50
CA GLY A 166 50.73 -8.65 -0.81
C GLY A 166 51.71 -9.81 -0.56
N ASP A 167 51.47 -10.59 0.51
CA ASP A 167 52.19 -11.85 0.75
C ASP A 167 51.82 -12.95 -0.29
N GLU A 168 50.68 -12.85 -0.96
CA GLU A 168 50.27 -13.76 -2.05
C GLU A 168 50.79 -13.31 -3.44
N GLU A 169 51.01 -12.01 -3.66
CA GLU A 169 51.63 -11.49 -4.90
C GLU A 169 53.15 -11.71 -4.96
N ASP A 170 53.84 -11.84 -3.83
CA ASP A 170 55.26 -12.21 -3.75
C ASP A 170 55.52 -13.72 -3.90
N VAL A 171 54.46 -14.55 -3.94
CA VAL A 171 54.57 -15.96 -4.39
C VAL A 171 54.54 -15.99 -5.91
N GLU A 172 55.69 -15.63 -6.50
CA GLU A 172 56.09 -15.79 -7.89
C GLU A 172 55.17 -16.75 -8.67
N MET A 173 54.13 -16.18 -9.29
CA MET A 173 53.33 -16.81 -10.32
C MET A 173 54.27 -17.12 -11.49
N ASN A 174 54.95 -18.28 -11.41
CA ASN A 174 55.54 -18.98 -12.54
C ASN A 174 54.40 -19.44 -13.47
N GLY A 175 53.71 -18.46 -14.05
CA GLY A 175 52.82 -18.64 -15.19
C GLY A 175 53.71 -19.04 -16.36
N LYS A 176 53.83 -20.35 -16.59
CA LYS A 176 54.43 -20.89 -17.81
C LYS A 176 53.88 -20.10 -19.00
N GLU A 177 54.70 -19.24 -19.58
CA GLU A 177 54.34 -18.51 -20.79
C GLU A 177 54.04 -19.54 -21.88
N LEU A 178 52.76 -19.74 -22.19
CA LEU A 178 52.34 -20.58 -23.29
C LEU A 178 53.06 -20.11 -24.56
N THR A 179 53.69 -21.05 -25.26
CA THR A 179 54.41 -20.78 -26.50
C THR A 179 53.45 -20.12 -27.52
N PRO A 180 53.93 -19.24 -28.42
CA PRO A 180 53.07 -18.60 -29.42
C PRO A 180 52.33 -19.62 -30.30
N GLU A 181 52.87 -20.84 -30.43
CA GLU A 181 52.26 -21.95 -31.15
C GLU A 181 51.02 -22.51 -30.42
N GLU A 182 51.07 -22.68 -29.10
CA GLU A 182 49.94 -23.13 -28.28
C GLU A 182 48.82 -22.08 -28.26
N LYS A 183 49.19 -20.78 -28.22
CA LYS A 183 48.24 -19.67 -28.33
C LYS A 183 47.53 -19.69 -29.69
N ASN A 184 48.26 -19.94 -30.78
CA ASN A 184 47.68 -20.05 -32.12
C ASN A 184 46.75 -21.27 -32.26
N LEU A 185 47.11 -22.43 -31.70
CA LEU A 185 46.25 -23.62 -31.67
C LEU A 185 44.95 -23.37 -30.88
N LEU A 186 45.04 -22.67 -29.75
CA LEU A 186 43.89 -22.30 -28.92
C LEU A 186 42.95 -21.32 -29.64
N ILE A 187 43.45 -20.49 -30.55
CA ILE A 187 42.66 -19.54 -31.35
C ILE A 187 42.08 -20.21 -32.62
N GLN A 188 42.81 -21.12 -33.27
CA GLN A 188 42.37 -21.82 -34.48
C GLN A 188 41.22 -22.80 -34.22
N GLN A 189 41.20 -23.47 -33.06
CA GLN A 189 40.14 -24.43 -32.72
C GLN A 189 38.74 -23.80 -32.55
N PRO A 190 38.55 -22.67 -31.84
CA PRO A 190 37.27 -21.96 -31.79
C PRO A 190 36.90 -21.34 -33.13
N ARG A 191 37.86 -20.81 -33.90
CA ARG A 191 37.59 -20.20 -35.22
C ARG A 191 37.05 -21.23 -36.22
N SER A 192 37.63 -22.42 -36.29
CA SER A 192 37.14 -23.51 -37.15
C SER A 192 35.76 -24.04 -36.71
N LYS A 193 35.47 -24.10 -35.39
CA LYS A 193 34.14 -24.49 -34.87
C LYS A 193 33.07 -23.42 -35.10
N LYS A 194 33.44 -22.14 -35.06
CA LYS A 194 32.52 -20.99 -35.25
C LYS A 194 32.32 -20.62 -36.73
N SER A 195 33.27 -20.91 -37.63
CA SER A 195 33.10 -20.65 -39.06
C SER A 195 31.98 -21.51 -39.67
N THR A 196 31.87 -22.78 -39.25
CA THR A 196 30.75 -23.66 -39.62
C THR A 196 29.42 -23.19 -39.03
N ALA A 197 29.44 -22.53 -37.86
CA ALA A 197 28.25 -22.03 -37.17
C ALA A 197 27.58 -20.83 -37.85
N LYS A 198 28.26 -20.15 -38.79
CA LYS A 198 27.64 -19.09 -39.62
C LYS A 198 26.70 -19.65 -40.70
N SER A 199 26.91 -20.91 -41.12
CA SER A 199 26.11 -21.58 -42.16
C SER A 199 25.06 -22.54 -41.59
N ARG A 200 25.28 -23.08 -40.38
CA ARG A 200 24.39 -24.07 -39.75
C ARG A 200 24.29 -23.84 -38.24
N PRO A 201 23.12 -24.07 -37.62
CA PRO A 201 22.97 -23.95 -36.17
C PRO A 201 23.86 -24.97 -35.43
N THR A 202 24.46 -24.53 -34.32
CA THR A 202 25.30 -25.39 -33.47
C THR A 202 24.41 -26.38 -32.72
N VAL A 203 24.70 -27.68 -32.84
CA VAL A 203 23.93 -28.71 -32.13
C VAL A 203 24.22 -28.63 -30.63
N PRO A 204 23.20 -28.53 -29.76
CA PRO A 204 23.40 -28.52 -28.32
C PRO A 204 24.08 -29.81 -27.86
N ARG A 205 25.03 -29.69 -26.91
CA ARG A 205 25.90 -30.77 -26.43
C ARG A 205 25.14 -32.04 -25.98
N ASN A 206 23.94 -31.86 -25.43
CA ASN A 206 23.09 -32.94 -24.94
C ASN A 206 22.58 -33.87 -26.06
N HIS A 207 22.54 -33.39 -27.30
CA HIS A 207 22.09 -34.14 -28.47
C HIS A 207 23.28 -34.65 -29.30
N ASP A 208 24.02 -35.61 -28.75
CA ASP A 208 25.16 -36.23 -29.43
C ASP A 208 24.72 -37.30 -30.45
N LYS A 209 24.39 -36.85 -31.67
CA LYS A 209 24.00 -37.76 -32.77
C LYS A 209 25.12 -38.72 -33.18
N ASN A 210 26.37 -38.33 -33.00
CA ASN A 210 27.54 -39.06 -33.50
C ASN A 210 28.24 -39.90 -32.41
N LYS A 211 27.69 -39.96 -31.18
CA LYS A 211 28.25 -40.66 -30.02
C LYS A 211 29.75 -40.36 -29.81
N LYS A 212 30.14 -39.10 -29.99
CA LYS A 212 31.53 -38.62 -29.87
C LYS A 212 31.97 -38.48 -28.41
N PHE A 213 31.06 -38.34 -27.46
CA PHE A 213 31.37 -38.22 -26.04
C PHE A 213 31.50 -39.60 -25.36
N THR A 214 32.57 -40.32 -25.69
CA THR A 214 32.92 -41.60 -25.06
C THR A 214 33.76 -41.40 -23.79
N SER A 215 33.70 -42.36 -22.86
CA SER A 215 34.56 -42.38 -21.67
C SER A 215 36.05 -42.41 -22.04
N GLN A 216 36.41 -43.07 -23.15
CA GLN A 216 37.78 -43.11 -23.66
C GLN A 216 38.27 -41.73 -24.14
N ARG A 217 37.42 -40.95 -24.84
CA ARG A 217 37.76 -39.58 -25.27
C ARG A 217 37.92 -38.66 -24.07
N MET A 218 37.02 -38.77 -23.10
CA MET A 218 37.08 -38.02 -21.85
C MET A 218 38.37 -38.32 -21.09
N GLY A 219 38.73 -39.60 -20.94
CA GLY A 219 39.96 -40.02 -20.26
C GLY A 219 41.23 -39.48 -20.91
N ARG A 220 41.29 -39.49 -22.25
CA ARG A 220 42.42 -38.89 -22.99
C ARG A 220 42.53 -37.38 -22.71
N GLN A 221 41.43 -36.64 -22.76
CA GLN A 221 41.42 -35.19 -22.53
C GLN A 221 41.80 -34.81 -21.10
N ILE A 222 41.32 -35.56 -20.11
CA ILE A 222 41.64 -35.34 -18.69
C ILE A 222 43.11 -35.70 -18.41
N SER A 223 43.62 -36.78 -19.04
CA SER A 223 45.03 -37.15 -18.96
C SER A 223 45.95 -36.15 -19.65
N THR A 224 45.53 -35.47 -20.71
CA THR A 224 46.30 -34.37 -21.34
C THR A 224 46.37 -33.13 -20.45
N LEU A 225 45.45 -33.00 -19.49
CA LEU A 225 45.44 -31.94 -18.49
C LEU A 225 46.12 -32.38 -17.18
N ASP A 226 46.84 -33.50 -17.19
CA ASP A 226 47.56 -34.09 -16.05
C ASP A 226 46.68 -34.41 -14.82
N ILE A 227 45.40 -34.72 -15.04
CA ILE A 227 44.46 -35.11 -13.99
C ILE A 227 44.18 -36.62 -14.09
N ASP A 228 44.13 -37.33 -12.95
CA ASP A 228 43.84 -38.77 -12.92
C ASP A 228 42.37 -39.06 -13.34
N PRO A 229 42.14 -39.82 -14.44
CA PRO A 229 40.80 -40.08 -14.95
C PRO A 229 40.04 -41.19 -14.20
N SER A 230 40.68 -41.88 -13.25
CA SER A 230 40.13 -43.09 -12.59
C SER A 230 38.79 -42.83 -11.88
N LYS A 231 38.64 -41.69 -11.20
CA LYS A 231 37.39 -41.30 -10.53
C LYS A 231 36.24 -41.05 -11.53
N ALA A 232 36.54 -40.47 -12.69
CA ALA A 232 35.56 -40.19 -13.74
C ALA A 232 35.08 -41.48 -14.43
N PHE A 233 36.00 -42.44 -14.68
CA PHE A 233 35.66 -43.75 -15.24
C PHE A 233 34.75 -44.56 -14.32
N ASN A 234 35.03 -44.58 -13.01
CA ASN A 234 34.23 -45.32 -12.03
C ASN A 234 32.78 -44.82 -11.97
N ARG A 235 32.58 -43.50 -12.04
CA ARG A 235 31.25 -42.87 -12.08
C ARG A 235 30.50 -43.11 -13.39
N ALA A 236 31.19 -43.15 -14.52
CA ALA A 236 30.58 -43.46 -15.81
C ALA A 236 30.16 -44.94 -15.89
N ARG A 237 30.99 -45.84 -15.36
CA ARG A 237 30.75 -47.29 -15.33
C ARG A 237 29.62 -47.68 -14.37
N SER A 238 29.50 -47.00 -13.22
CA SER A 238 28.45 -47.29 -12.25
C SER A 238 27.03 -47.02 -12.79
N LYS A 239 26.88 -46.08 -13.73
CA LYS A 239 25.59 -45.80 -14.38
C LYS A 239 25.17 -46.86 -15.41
N SER A 240 26.09 -47.68 -15.92
CA SER A 240 25.81 -48.76 -16.88
C SER A 240 25.49 -50.11 -16.23
N ILE A 241 25.60 -50.23 -14.90
CA ILE A 241 25.27 -51.45 -14.18
C ILE A 241 23.79 -51.39 -13.80
N GLU A 242 22.91 -51.64 -14.76
CA GLU A 242 21.53 -51.99 -14.46
C GLU A 242 21.45 -53.47 -14.06
N ARG A 243 20.83 -53.75 -12.90
CA ARG A 243 20.44 -55.11 -12.51
C ARG A 243 19.43 -55.62 -13.54
N GLY A 244 19.76 -56.74 -14.18
CA GLY A 244 18.97 -57.32 -15.27
C GLY A 244 17.49 -57.50 -14.91
N ARG A 245 16.62 -56.93 -15.74
CA ARG A 245 15.28 -57.45 -15.99
C ARG A 245 15.24 -58.00 -17.40
N THR A 246 15.39 -59.31 -17.53
CA THR A 246 14.96 -60.06 -18.71
C THR A 246 13.45 -59.90 -18.90
N ARG A 247 13.00 -59.53 -20.11
CA ARG A 247 11.70 -59.98 -20.63
C ARG A 247 11.63 -59.83 -22.15
N GLU A 248 11.25 -60.94 -22.74
CA GLU A 248 11.20 -61.26 -24.17
C GLU A 248 10.04 -60.58 -24.91
N SER A 249 10.13 -60.71 -26.23
CA SER A 249 9.21 -60.38 -27.33
C SER A 249 7.71 -60.67 -27.11
N SER A 250 6.85 -59.81 -27.70
CA SER A 250 5.75 -60.28 -28.57
C SER A 250 5.27 -59.18 -29.52
N ARG A 251 5.18 -59.55 -30.81
CA ARG A 251 4.61 -58.80 -31.94
C ARG A 251 3.08 -58.67 -31.80
N GLY A 252 2.51 -57.61 -32.38
CA GLY A 252 1.07 -57.44 -32.57
C GLY A 252 0.82 -56.49 -33.75
N GLU A 253 0.20 -57.04 -34.78
CA GLU A 253 -0.03 -56.49 -36.12
C GLU A 253 -1.53 -56.22 -36.27
N SER A 254 -1.90 -55.02 -36.73
CA SER A 254 -3.15 -54.77 -37.47
C SER A 254 -3.18 -53.35 -38.02
N ASP A 255 -3.22 -53.33 -39.34
CA ASP A 255 -3.41 -52.25 -40.30
C ASP A 255 -4.88 -51.76 -40.31
N VAL A 256 -5.12 -50.44 -40.36
CA VAL A 256 -6.30 -49.81 -40.98
C VAL A 256 -6.13 -48.28 -41.06
N ASP A 257 -6.17 -47.78 -42.30
CA ASP A 257 -6.22 -46.38 -42.72
C ASP A 257 -7.45 -45.62 -42.19
N ALA A 258 -7.25 -44.37 -41.76
CA ALA A 258 -8.28 -43.35 -41.68
C ALA A 258 -7.66 -41.97 -41.94
N MET A 259 -8.07 -41.37 -43.06
CA MET A 259 -7.63 -40.06 -43.54
C MET A 259 -8.43 -38.95 -42.85
N GLU A 260 -7.76 -38.10 -42.08
CA GLU A 260 -8.29 -36.81 -41.63
C GLU A 260 -7.20 -35.75 -41.84
N MET A 261 -7.46 -34.87 -42.81
CA MET A 261 -6.66 -33.71 -43.13
C MET A 261 -7.20 -32.57 -42.28
N ASP A 262 -6.46 -32.14 -41.27
CA ASP A 262 -6.53 -30.77 -40.74
C ASP A 262 -5.11 -30.28 -40.47
N ASP A 263 -4.90 -29.06 -40.94
CA ASP A 263 -3.64 -28.41 -41.22
C ASP A 263 -2.97 -27.97 -39.91
N ASP A 264 -1.86 -28.63 -39.53
CA ASP A 264 -0.76 -28.11 -38.71
C ASP A 264 0.16 -29.27 -38.31
N ARG A 265 1.01 -29.70 -39.25
CA ARG A 265 2.11 -30.63 -38.95
C ARG A 265 3.45 -30.03 -39.31
N SER A 266 4.21 -29.66 -38.28
CA SER A 266 5.67 -29.82 -38.28
C SER A 266 6.16 -30.60 -37.04
N GLY A 267 6.03 -31.92 -37.11
CA GLY A 267 7.14 -32.81 -36.76
C GLY A 267 7.22 -33.47 -35.36
N LYS A 268 6.79 -34.74 -35.33
CA LYS A 268 7.52 -35.91 -34.78
C LYS A 268 7.55 -36.14 -33.26
N LYS A 269 6.51 -36.82 -32.75
CA LYS A 269 6.45 -38.29 -32.49
C LYS A 269 5.59 -38.59 -31.26
N LEU A 270 4.34 -38.95 -31.55
CA LEU A 270 3.44 -39.69 -30.67
C LEU A 270 4.02 -41.08 -30.38
N ARG A 271 4.58 -41.24 -29.18
CA ARG A 271 4.50 -42.49 -28.40
C ARG A 271 4.99 -42.20 -26.99
N LEU A 272 4.06 -41.69 -26.18
CA LEU A 272 3.90 -41.90 -24.73
C LEU A 272 2.57 -41.22 -24.31
N ARG A 273 1.49 -41.54 -25.04
CA ARG A 273 0.11 -41.12 -24.75
C ARG A 273 -0.50 -41.90 -23.58
N SER A 274 0.32 -42.34 -22.61
CA SER A 274 -0.11 -43.16 -21.47
C SER A 274 0.58 -42.84 -20.15
N GLN A 275 1.36 -41.76 -20.04
CA GLN A 275 1.91 -41.31 -18.74
C GLN A 275 1.67 -39.83 -18.39
N SER A 276 1.03 -39.03 -19.24
CA SER A 276 0.76 -37.60 -18.97
C SER A 276 -0.54 -37.31 -18.21
N ARG A 277 -1.10 -38.31 -17.51
CA ARG A 277 -2.21 -38.15 -16.56
C ARG A 277 -1.81 -38.71 -15.18
N PRO A 278 -0.71 -38.24 -14.58
CA PRO A 278 -0.87 -37.53 -13.31
C PRO A 278 0.30 -36.55 -13.03
N SER A 279 0.22 -35.32 -13.52
CA SER A 279 1.02 -34.22 -12.93
C SER A 279 0.40 -32.84 -13.12
N SER A 280 -0.93 -32.79 -13.32
CA SER A 280 -1.71 -31.54 -13.24
C SER A 280 -2.40 -31.36 -11.89
N ARG A 281 -2.07 -32.20 -10.89
CA ARG A 281 -2.68 -32.18 -9.56
C ARG A 281 -1.65 -32.39 -8.45
N SER A 282 -0.71 -31.46 -8.27
CA SER A 282 -0.05 -31.20 -6.96
C SER A 282 1.19 -30.31 -7.10
N SER A 283 0.99 -29.00 -7.25
CA SER A 283 1.97 -28.01 -6.75
C SER A 283 1.36 -26.62 -6.48
N SER A 284 0.03 -26.49 -6.49
CA SER A 284 -0.63 -25.19 -6.43
C SER A 284 -1.79 -25.16 -5.44
N ARG A 285 -1.53 -25.43 -4.15
CA ARG A 285 -2.45 -24.96 -3.11
C ARG A 285 -1.70 -24.54 -1.84
N GLN A 286 -1.53 -23.24 -1.68
CA GLN A 286 -2.15 -22.36 -0.67
C GLN A 286 -1.98 -20.91 -1.16
N ARG A 287 -2.90 -19.96 -1.12
CA ARG A 287 -4.33 -19.82 -0.78
C ARG A 287 -4.79 -18.64 -1.66
N GLY A 288 -5.81 -18.80 -2.47
CA GLY A 288 -7.06 -18.08 -2.25
C GLY A 288 -7.76 -17.89 -3.60
N GLU A 289 -9.06 -18.08 -3.58
CA GLU A 289 -10.02 -18.18 -4.67
C GLU A 289 -9.86 -17.12 -5.79
N ILE A 290 -9.74 -17.57 -7.05
CA ILE A 290 -10.06 -16.76 -8.24
C ILE A 290 -10.81 -17.64 -9.23
N VAL A 291 -12.07 -17.27 -9.49
CA VAL A 291 -12.96 -17.69 -10.58
C VAL A 291 -13.83 -16.46 -10.86
N PRO A 292 -14.12 -16.01 -12.10
CA PRO A 292 -14.33 -16.83 -13.31
C PRO A 292 -13.52 -16.41 -14.56
N GLY A 293 -12.88 -17.39 -15.23
CA GLY A 293 -12.32 -17.17 -16.58
C GLY A 293 -11.09 -17.98 -17.03
N GLU A 294 -10.44 -18.78 -16.17
CA GLU A 294 -9.37 -19.75 -16.50
C GLU A 294 -8.43 -19.42 -17.67
N GLY A 295 -7.69 -18.32 -17.56
CA GLY A 295 -6.45 -18.11 -18.30
C GLY A 295 -5.39 -17.46 -17.40
N TYR A 296 -4.11 -17.71 -17.69
CA TYR A 296 -2.98 -17.05 -17.00
C TYR A 296 -3.02 -15.50 -17.15
N ARG A 297 -3.90 -14.98 -18.01
CA ARG A 297 -4.15 -13.54 -18.23
C ARG A 297 -5.01 -12.87 -17.15
N ASP A 298 -5.79 -13.64 -16.38
CA ASP A 298 -6.71 -13.06 -15.38
C ASP A 298 -6.05 -12.84 -14.00
N ALA A 299 -4.83 -13.34 -13.81
CA ALA A 299 -4.08 -13.22 -12.56
C ALA A 299 -3.63 -11.78 -12.21
N GLY A 300 -3.66 -10.85 -13.18
CA GLY A 300 -3.23 -9.45 -13.01
C GLY A 300 -4.37 -8.44 -12.80
N THR A 301 -5.64 -8.86 -12.88
CA THR A 301 -6.79 -7.96 -12.78
C THR A 301 -7.23 -7.84 -11.32
N ILE A 302 -6.97 -6.68 -10.69
CA ILE A 302 -7.38 -6.41 -9.31
C ILE A 302 -8.79 -5.78 -9.31
N PRO A 303 -9.82 -6.45 -8.76
CA PRO A 303 -11.16 -5.89 -8.69
C PRO A 303 -11.22 -4.72 -7.69
N THR A 304 -11.92 -3.66 -8.07
CA THR A 304 -12.15 -2.51 -7.20
C THR A 304 -13.27 -2.81 -6.21
N LEU A 305 -12.92 -3.32 -5.03
CA LEU A 305 -13.87 -3.71 -3.98
C LEU A 305 -14.72 -2.52 -3.44
N ARG A 306 -14.22 -1.29 -3.56
CA ARG A 306 -14.91 -0.07 -3.09
C ARG A 306 -14.87 1.05 -4.12
N PRO A 307 -15.71 0.99 -5.17
CA PRO A 307 -15.70 2.02 -6.20
C PRO A 307 -16.29 3.33 -5.67
N LYS A 308 -15.64 4.45 -5.98
CA LYS A 308 -15.92 5.77 -5.40
C LYS A 308 -17.38 6.23 -5.55
N HIS A 309 -18.00 5.96 -6.69
CA HIS A 309 -19.40 6.33 -6.99
C HIS A 309 -20.45 5.54 -6.17
N LEU A 310 -20.06 4.49 -5.44
CA LEU A 310 -20.92 3.81 -4.44
C LEU A 310 -20.83 4.46 -3.05
N PHE A 311 -19.66 5.00 -2.70
CA PHE A 311 -19.30 5.32 -1.32
C PHE A 311 -19.02 6.81 -1.09
N SER A 312 -19.02 7.63 -2.13
CA SER A 312 -18.81 9.08 -2.03
C SER A 312 -19.99 9.84 -2.65
N GLY A 313 -20.40 10.92 -2.01
CA GLY A 313 -21.56 11.73 -2.39
C GLY A 313 -22.78 11.44 -1.52
N LYS A 314 -23.62 12.46 -1.31
CA LYS A 314 -24.94 12.32 -0.67
C LYS A 314 -25.99 12.48 -1.77
N ARG A 315 -27.07 11.70 -1.71
CA ARG A 315 -28.16 11.82 -2.69
C ARG A 315 -28.87 13.16 -2.51
N GLU A 316 -28.95 13.93 -3.58
CA GLU A 316 -29.74 15.16 -3.67
C GLU A 316 -31.20 14.83 -4.07
N VAL A 317 -32.12 15.76 -3.83
CA VAL A 317 -33.57 15.53 -3.93
C VAL A 317 -34.04 15.36 -5.38
N GLU A 318 -33.34 15.94 -6.35
CA GLU A 318 -33.86 16.10 -7.73
C GLU A 318 -33.29 15.10 -8.74
N LYS A 319 -32.01 14.73 -8.64
CA LYS A 319 -31.35 13.82 -9.59
C LYS A 319 -30.60 12.73 -8.84
N THR A 320 -30.85 11.49 -9.24
CA THR A 320 -30.22 10.31 -8.64
C THR A 320 -29.34 9.61 -9.68
N ASP A 321 -28.17 9.15 -9.25
CA ASP A 321 -27.17 8.56 -10.14
C ASP A 321 -27.53 7.15 -10.63
N ARG A 322 -28.64 6.55 -10.16
CA ARG A 322 -29.03 5.16 -10.47
C ARG A 322 -30.53 4.94 -10.55
N PHE A 323 -30.95 4.16 -11.56
CA PHE A 323 -32.34 3.71 -11.74
C PHE A 323 -32.69 2.56 -10.77
N PHE A 324 -33.77 2.70 -10.00
CA PHE A 324 -34.23 1.70 -9.04
C PHE A 324 -35.17 0.69 -9.73
N ILE A 325 -34.66 -0.49 -10.09
CA ILE A 325 -35.48 -1.59 -10.63
C ILE A 325 -35.72 -2.61 -9.51
N LEU A 326 -36.99 -2.72 -9.08
CA LEU A 326 -37.52 -3.67 -8.09
C LEU A 326 -37.51 -5.13 -8.60
N PHE A 327 -36.33 -5.72 -8.81
CA PHE A 327 -36.23 -7.14 -9.24
C PHE A 327 -35.35 -8.01 -8.33
N THR A 328 -34.67 -7.44 -7.34
CA THR A 328 -33.65 -8.12 -6.53
C THR A 328 -34.17 -8.80 -5.26
N LEU A 329 -35.48 -8.72 -4.96
CA LEU A 329 -36.05 -9.37 -3.77
C LEU A 329 -36.51 -10.83 -4.00
N MET A 330 -36.60 -11.30 -5.26
CA MET A 330 -36.96 -12.71 -5.55
C MET A 330 -35.77 -13.68 -5.57
N ILE A 331 -34.55 -13.22 -5.90
CA ILE A 331 -33.43 -14.14 -6.15
C ILE A 331 -32.74 -14.61 -4.85
N PHE A 332 -32.88 -13.86 -3.76
CA PHE A 332 -32.23 -14.19 -2.48
C PHE A 332 -33.09 -15.00 -1.50
N LEU A 333 -34.39 -15.19 -1.74
CA LEU A 333 -35.26 -15.95 -0.82
C LEU A 333 -35.38 -17.46 -1.14
N GLU A 334 -35.03 -17.91 -2.34
CA GLU A 334 -35.22 -19.32 -2.74
C GLU A 334 -34.21 -20.34 -2.18
N PRO A 335 -32.92 -20.04 -1.92
CA PRO A 335 -32.00 -21.07 -1.43
C PRO A 335 -32.18 -21.38 0.07
N ALA A 336 -32.79 -20.49 0.85
CA ALA A 336 -32.90 -20.65 2.31
C ALA A 336 -34.02 -21.63 2.73
N LEU A 337 -35.05 -21.82 1.91
CA LEU A 337 -36.20 -22.70 2.25
C LEU A 337 -35.98 -24.18 1.87
N LYS A 338 -35.01 -24.50 1.01
CA LYS A 338 -34.72 -25.90 0.61
C LYS A 338 -33.79 -26.64 1.58
N GLY A 339 -33.16 -25.94 2.53
CA GLY A 339 -32.24 -26.52 3.51
C GLY A 339 -32.88 -27.07 4.79
N LEU A 340 -34.12 -26.68 5.11
CA LEU A 340 -34.77 -27.02 6.40
C LEU A 340 -35.72 -28.24 6.36
N LEU A 341 -35.93 -28.86 5.19
CA LEU A 341 -36.88 -29.98 5.02
C LEU A 341 -36.21 -31.37 4.91
N ARG A 342 -34.97 -31.51 5.38
CA ARG A 342 -34.20 -32.77 5.25
C ARG A 342 -33.45 -33.18 6.51
N ILE A 343 -34.06 -33.05 7.69
CA ILE A 343 -33.67 -33.79 8.89
C ILE A 343 -34.96 -34.20 9.62
N GLY A 344 -35.39 -35.44 9.39
CA GLY A 344 -36.45 -36.11 10.18
C GLY A 344 -35.93 -36.49 11.58
N PRO A 345 -36.68 -37.27 12.38
CA PRO A 345 -37.62 -38.33 11.98
C PRO A 345 -39.06 -37.89 11.70
#